data_AF-Q8WQ13-F1
#
_entry.id   AF-Q8WQ13-F1
#
_cell.length_a   1.000
_cell.length_b   1.000
_cell.length_c   1.000
_cell.angle_alpha   90.00
_cell.angle_beta   90.00
_cell.angle_gamma   90.00
#
_symmetry.space_group_name_H-M   'P 1'
#
loop_
_entity.id
_entity.type
_entity.pdbx_description
1 polymer ?
#
loop_
_entity_poly.entity_id
_entity_poly.type
_entity_poly.pdbx_seq_one_letter_code
_entity_poly.pdbx_strand_id
1 'polypeptide(L)'
;RAASTAFVSSMGPEDVKKNSLAALESVALGTTPEKVQNGKDFYKYLFTEHPDVCKYFKGAESFTADDVQKSDRFAVQGMALLTSVHILADTYDNEMIFRAFVRDLMNRHKERGLDPKLWKEFWDIFEKFLESRKPLTA
;
A
#
# COMPACT_ATOMS: atom_id res chain seq x y z
N ARG A 1 32.03 -36.25 3.87
CA ARG A 1 31.85 -35.01 3.08
C ARG A 1 30.57 -34.36 3.60
N ALA A 2 30.68 -33.30 4.40
CA ALA A 2 29.53 -32.67 5.05
C ALA A 2 28.71 -31.88 4.02
N ALA A 3 27.39 -32.10 3.99
CA ALA A 3 26.46 -31.26 3.26
C ALA A 3 26.24 -29.99 4.08
N SER A 4 26.63 -28.84 3.53
CA SER A 4 26.34 -27.53 4.12
C SER A 4 24.92 -27.16 3.72
N THR A 5 23.96 -27.35 4.62
CA THR A 5 22.62 -26.79 4.48
C THR A 5 22.74 -25.28 4.60
N ALA A 6 22.50 -24.56 3.50
CA ALA A 6 22.40 -23.11 3.55
C ALA A 6 21.23 -22.76 4.48
N PHE A 7 21.52 -22.11 5.61
CA PHE A 7 20.50 -21.38 6.35
C PHE A 7 19.97 -20.30 5.41
N VAL A 8 18.73 -20.44 4.95
CA VAL A 8 17.99 -19.27 4.46
C VAL A 8 17.85 -18.37 5.67
N SER A 9 18.69 -17.35 5.79
CA SER A 9 18.46 -16.31 6.78
C SER A 9 17.12 -15.70 6.42
N SER A 10 16.09 -15.92 7.24
CA SER A 10 14.88 -15.10 7.19
C SER A 10 15.34 -13.64 7.30
N MET A 11 14.91 -12.80 6.37
CA MET A 11 15.18 -11.36 6.44
C MET A 11 14.80 -10.83 7.82
N GLY A 12 15.72 -10.11 8.47
CA GLY A 12 15.42 -9.48 9.76
C GLY A 12 14.41 -8.33 9.59
N PRO A 13 13.76 -7.86 10.67
CA PRO A 13 12.85 -6.72 10.59
C PRO A 13 13.48 -5.46 9.97
N GLU A 14 14.77 -5.22 10.22
CA GLU A 14 15.53 -4.12 9.59
C GLU A 14 15.66 -4.30 8.08
N ASP A 15 15.89 -5.52 7.60
CA ASP A 15 15.97 -5.83 6.16
C ASP A 15 14.59 -5.64 5.51
N VAL A 16 13.51 -6.06 6.17
CA VAL A 16 12.15 -5.86 5.66
C VAL A 16 11.81 -4.38 5.56
N LYS A 17 12.13 -3.57 6.57
CA LYS A 17 11.98 -2.11 6.51
C LYS A 17 12.76 -1.53 5.34
N LYS A 18 14.05 -1.85 5.23
CA LYS A 18 14.93 -1.34 4.18
C LYS A 18 14.38 -1.67 2.79
N ASN A 19 14.02 -2.93 2.53
CA ASN A 19 13.52 -3.37 1.23
C ASN A 19 12.15 -2.75 0.91
N SER A 20 11.28 -2.64 1.92
CA SER A 20 9.97 -1.99 1.76
C SER A 20 10.11 -0.51 1.41
N LEU A 21 10.99 0.23 2.09
CA LEU A 21 11.25 1.63 1.79
C LEU A 21 11.88 1.83 0.40
N ALA A 22 12.78 0.93 -0.02
CA ALA A 22 13.35 0.96 -1.37
C ALA A 22 12.28 0.74 -2.47
N ALA A 23 11.32 -0.17 -2.25
CA ALA A 23 10.20 -0.37 -3.16
C ALA A 23 9.30 0.88 -3.27
N LEU A 24 9.13 1.59 -2.16
CA LEU A 24 8.29 2.80 -2.07
C LEU A 24 8.90 4.05 -2.71
N GLU A 25 10.19 4.05 -3.11
CA GLU A 25 10.80 5.18 -3.83
C GLU A 25 10.04 5.56 -5.11
N SER A 26 9.43 4.57 -5.78
CA SER A 26 8.62 4.76 -6.99
C SER A 26 7.31 5.54 -6.75
N VAL A 27 6.92 5.67 -5.47
CA VAL A 27 5.69 6.32 -5.01
C VAL A 27 5.97 7.26 -3.83
N ALA A 28 7.09 7.97 -3.90
CA ALA A 28 7.54 8.88 -2.85
C ALA A 28 6.45 9.88 -2.41
N LEU A 29 6.45 10.20 -1.11
CA LEU A 29 5.55 11.19 -0.52
C LEU A 29 5.97 12.62 -0.87
N GLY A 30 5.01 13.54 -0.82
CA GLY A 30 5.26 14.97 -0.98
C GLY A 30 4.00 15.75 -1.27
N THR A 31 4.16 17.06 -1.44
CA THR A 31 3.06 18.01 -1.69
C THR A 31 3.08 18.58 -3.12
N THR A 32 4.07 18.22 -3.94
CA THR A 32 4.11 18.65 -5.34
C THR A 32 3.05 17.89 -6.16
N PRO A 33 2.58 18.45 -7.29
CA PRO A 33 1.59 17.76 -8.14
C PRO A 33 2.02 16.35 -8.56
N GLU A 34 3.30 16.16 -8.86
CA GLU A 34 3.89 14.84 -9.18
C GLU A 34 3.74 13.85 -8.01
N LYS A 35 4.05 14.26 -6.78
CA LYS A 35 3.97 13.37 -5.61
C LYS A 35 2.52 13.07 -5.23
N VAL A 36 1.63 14.05 -5.36
CA VAL A 36 0.18 13.84 -5.18
C VAL A 36 -0.37 12.86 -6.22
N GLN A 37 0.15 12.90 -7.45
CA GLN A 37 -0.26 11.99 -8.52
C GLN A 37 0.02 10.52 -8.20
N ASN A 38 1.07 10.20 -7.44
CA ASN A 38 1.35 8.83 -7.00
C ASN A 38 0.15 8.21 -6.25
N GLY A 39 -0.49 8.98 -5.36
CA GLY A 39 -1.65 8.52 -4.62
C GLY A 39 -2.87 8.31 -5.50
N LYS A 40 -3.07 9.18 -6.50
CA LYS A 40 -4.17 9.05 -7.48
C LYS A 40 -3.96 7.85 -8.40
N ASP A 41 -2.72 7.61 -8.82
CA ASP A 41 -2.36 6.48 -9.68
C ASP A 41 -2.65 5.13 -9.01
N PHE A 42 -2.46 5.02 -7.69
CA PHE A 42 -2.89 3.82 -6.97
C PHE A 42 -4.39 3.59 -7.09
N TYR A 43 -5.22 4.61 -6.89
CA TYR A 43 -6.67 4.46 -6.99
C TYR A 43 -7.16 4.24 -8.43
N LYS A 44 -6.47 4.82 -9.43
CA LYS A 44 -6.71 4.53 -10.84
C LYS A 44 -6.45 3.06 -11.15
N TYR A 45 -5.32 2.54 -10.69
CA TYR A 45 -4.98 1.12 -10.82
C TYR A 45 -6.03 0.24 -10.11
N LEU A 46 -6.33 0.53 -8.84
CA LEU A 46 -7.29 -0.22 -8.03
C LEU A 46 -8.68 -0.29 -8.69
N PHE A 47 -9.19 0.84 -9.17
CA PHE A 47 -10.55 0.89 -9.75
C PHE A 47 -10.63 0.27 -11.14
N THR A 48 -9.49 0.19 -11.85
CA THR A 48 -9.40 -0.46 -13.16
C THR A 48 -9.26 -1.98 -13.03
N GLU A 49 -8.33 -2.44 -12.19
CA GLU A 49 -7.97 -3.85 -12.08
C GLU A 49 -8.83 -4.61 -11.05
N HIS A 50 -9.42 -3.92 -10.08
CA HIS A 50 -10.22 -4.48 -9.00
C HIS A 50 -11.56 -3.74 -8.81
N PRO A 51 -12.42 -3.64 -9.85
CA PRO A 51 -13.65 -2.86 -9.79
C PRO A 51 -14.65 -3.37 -8.72
N ASP A 52 -14.53 -4.61 -8.28
CA ASP A 52 -15.37 -5.20 -7.23
C ASP A 52 -15.16 -4.55 -5.85
N VAL A 53 -14.01 -3.88 -5.64
CA VAL A 53 -13.71 -3.16 -4.39
C VAL A 53 -14.33 -1.76 -4.35
N CYS A 54 -14.75 -1.21 -5.50
CA CYS A 54 -15.32 0.14 -5.60
C CYS A 54 -16.59 0.30 -4.75
N LYS A 55 -17.32 -0.80 -4.48
CA LYS A 55 -18.49 -0.82 -3.58
C LYS A 55 -18.22 -0.30 -2.16
N TYR A 56 -16.97 -0.30 -1.71
CA TYR A 56 -16.58 0.23 -0.40
C TYR A 56 -16.35 1.76 -0.40
N PHE A 57 -16.35 2.39 -1.57
CA PHE A 57 -16.09 3.81 -1.75
C PHE A 57 -17.40 4.54 -2.05
N LYS A 58 -18.14 4.88 -0.99
CA LYS A 58 -19.44 5.58 -1.11
C LYS A 58 -19.38 6.79 -2.06
N GLY A 59 -20.29 6.87 -3.02
CA GLY A 59 -20.35 7.92 -4.05
C GLY A 59 -19.29 7.81 -5.16
N ALA A 60 -18.52 6.74 -5.18
CA ALA A 60 -17.51 6.44 -6.20
C ALA A 60 -17.58 4.96 -6.67
N GLU A 61 -18.73 4.31 -6.46
CA GLU A 61 -18.93 2.87 -6.72
C GLU A 61 -18.78 2.50 -8.20
N SER A 62 -18.97 3.47 -9.10
CA SER A 62 -18.85 3.33 -10.55
C SER A 62 -17.79 4.24 -11.17
N PHE A 63 -16.86 4.76 -10.37
CA PHE A 63 -15.80 5.64 -10.88
C PHE A 63 -14.86 4.89 -11.81
N THR A 64 -14.50 5.54 -12.90
CA THR A 64 -13.41 5.14 -13.81
C THR A 64 -12.08 5.76 -13.37
N ALA A 65 -10.98 5.33 -14.00
CA ALA A 65 -9.68 5.97 -13.81
C ALA A 65 -9.70 7.48 -14.13
N ASP A 66 -10.49 7.91 -15.11
CA ASP A 66 -10.64 9.32 -15.47
C ASP A 66 -11.39 10.12 -14.40
N ASP A 67 -12.38 9.51 -13.75
CA ASP A 67 -13.09 10.13 -12.62
C ASP A 67 -12.17 10.29 -11.42
N VAL A 68 -11.37 9.26 -11.11
CA VAL A 68 -10.31 9.34 -10.08
C VAL A 68 -9.29 10.44 -10.42
N GLN A 69 -8.87 10.54 -11.68
CA GLN A 69 -7.92 11.55 -12.14
C GLN A 69 -8.43 12.99 -11.95
N LYS A 70 -9.75 13.22 -11.95
CA LYS A 70 -10.34 14.55 -11.76
C LYS A 70 -10.79 14.81 -10.32
N SER A 71 -10.62 13.84 -9.42
CA SER A 71 -11.16 13.91 -8.06
C SER A 71 -10.16 14.43 -7.03
N ASP A 72 -10.51 15.53 -6.35
CA ASP A 72 -9.76 16.05 -5.20
C ASP A 72 -9.84 15.09 -4.00
N ARG A 73 -10.97 14.37 -3.85
CA ARG A 73 -11.13 13.33 -2.82
C ARG A 73 -10.02 12.28 -2.94
N PHE A 74 -9.73 11.81 -4.14
CA PHE A 74 -8.70 10.78 -4.35
C PHE A 74 -7.28 11.33 -4.35
N ALA A 75 -7.08 12.64 -4.53
CA ALA A 75 -5.80 13.29 -4.22
C ALA A 75 -5.51 13.20 -2.71
N VAL A 76 -6.48 13.55 -1.86
CA VAL A 76 -6.34 13.49 -0.39
C VAL A 76 -6.26 12.04 0.10
N GLN A 77 -7.18 11.19 -0.35
CA GLN A 77 -7.27 9.79 0.07
C GLN A 77 -6.06 8.97 -0.41
N GLY A 78 -5.56 9.23 -1.63
CA GLY A 78 -4.34 8.63 -2.17
C GLY A 78 -3.12 8.92 -1.30
N MET A 79 -2.93 10.19 -0.92
CA MET A 79 -1.82 10.57 -0.04
C MET A 79 -1.96 10.01 1.38
N ALA A 80 -3.18 9.94 1.92
CA ALA A 80 -3.42 9.29 3.22
C ALA A 80 -3.06 7.79 3.20
N LEU A 81 -3.39 7.09 2.11
CA LEU A 81 -3.04 5.68 1.93
C LEU A 81 -1.52 5.50 1.81
N LEU A 82 -0.87 6.23 0.90
CA LEU A 82 0.58 6.11 0.72
C LEU A 82 1.33 6.46 2.01
N THR A 83 0.90 7.49 2.73
CA THR A 83 1.49 7.84 4.03
C THR A 83 1.39 6.67 5.02
N SER A 84 0.23 6.02 5.07
CA SER A 84 0.03 4.86 5.96
C SER A 84 0.94 3.69 5.59
N VAL A 85 1.13 3.41 4.29
CA VAL A 85 2.04 2.36 3.83
C VAL A 85 3.51 2.69 4.17
N HIS A 86 3.93 3.95 4.01
CA HIS A 86 5.29 4.38 4.39
C HIS A 86 5.52 4.26 5.90
N ILE A 87 4.53 4.60 6.73
CA ILE A 87 4.63 4.40 8.20
C ILE A 87 4.73 2.91 8.53
N LEU A 88 3.95 2.05 7.88
CA LEU A 88 4.04 0.59 8.09
C LEU A 88 5.44 0.06 7.75
N ALA A 89 6.03 0.52 6.64
CA ALA A 89 7.40 0.15 6.26
C ALA A 89 8.44 0.69 7.24
N ASP A 90 8.38 1.98 7.57
CA ASP A 90 9.39 2.67 8.40
C ASP A 90 9.36 2.21 9.87
N THR A 91 8.22 1.72 10.35
CA THR A 91 8.07 1.24 11.73
C THR A 91 8.21 -0.27 11.88
N TYR A 92 8.44 -1.02 10.79
CA TYR A 92 8.43 -2.48 10.81
C TYR A 92 9.47 -3.10 11.76
N ASP A 93 10.63 -2.45 11.90
CA ASP A 93 11.70 -2.83 12.82
C ASP A 93 11.37 -2.53 14.30
N ASN A 94 10.31 -1.76 14.57
CA ASN A 94 9.80 -1.47 15.89
C ASN A 94 8.41 -2.11 16.10
N GLU A 95 8.41 -3.38 16.54
CA GLU A 95 7.19 -4.19 16.66
C GLU A 95 6.08 -3.50 17.49
N MET A 96 6.44 -2.79 18.57
CA MET A 96 5.47 -2.11 19.42
C MET A 96 4.72 -1.02 18.65
N ILE A 97 5.45 -0.16 17.93
CA ILE A 97 4.87 0.94 17.16
C ILE A 97 4.12 0.39 15.94
N PHE A 98 4.72 -0.56 15.21
CA PHE A 98 4.09 -1.20 14.05
C PHE A 98 2.72 -1.78 14.41
N ARG A 99 2.66 -2.61 15.46
CA ARG A 99 1.41 -3.24 15.89
C ARG A 99 0.39 -2.22 16.42
N ALA A 100 0.84 -1.15 17.07
CA ALA A 100 -0.06 -0.06 17.49
C ALA A 100 -0.70 0.64 16.30
N PHE A 101 0.09 0.96 15.27
CA PHE A 101 -0.41 1.58 14.06
C PHE A 101 -1.34 0.66 13.25
N VAL A 102 -1.01 -0.63 13.13
CA VAL A 102 -1.90 -1.63 12.49
C VAL A 102 -3.26 -1.68 13.18
N ARG A 103 -3.31 -1.78 14.53
CA ARG A 103 -4.58 -1.81 15.27
C ARG A 103 -5.39 -0.53 15.05
N ASP A 104 -4.73 0.62 15.09
CA ASP A 104 -5.38 1.90 14.85
C ASP A 104 -5.95 2.01 13.43
N LEU A 105 -5.18 1.61 12.41
CA LEU A 105 -5.67 1.53 11.03
C LEU A 105 -6.88 0.61 10.91
N MET A 106 -6.85 -0.58 11.52
CA MET A 106 -7.99 -1.49 11.50
C MET A 106 -9.23 -0.87 12.17
N ASN A 107 -9.06 -0.18 13.30
CA ASN A 107 -10.16 0.49 13.99
C ASN A 107 -10.81 1.58 13.12
N ARG A 108 -10.02 2.38 12.39
CA ARG A 108 -10.52 3.40 11.43
C ARG A 108 -11.34 2.82 10.27
N HIS A 109 -11.24 1.50 10.03
CA HIS A 109 -11.94 0.78 8.97
C HIS A 109 -13.08 -0.11 9.49
N LYS A 110 -13.23 -0.28 10.81
CA LYS A 110 -14.15 -1.23 11.44
C LYS A 110 -15.61 -1.08 10.97
N GLU A 111 -16.08 0.15 10.80
CA GLU A 111 -17.47 0.45 10.44
C GLU A 111 -17.74 0.42 8.92
N ARG A 112 -16.71 0.16 8.11
CA ARG A 112 -16.81 0.21 6.63
C ARG A 112 -17.31 -1.09 6.01
N GLY A 113 -17.54 -2.13 6.82
CA GLY A 113 -18.05 -3.42 6.36
C GLY A 113 -17.10 -4.15 5.39
N LEU A 114 -15.79 -3.90 5.49
CA LEU A 114 -14.79 -4.57 4.66
C LEU A 114 -14.81 -6.08 4.93
N ASP A 115 -14.71 -6.87 3.87
CA ASP A 115 -14.42 -8.30 4.00
C ASP A 115 -13.02 -8.45 4.64
N PRO A 116 -12.87 -9.18 5.77
CA PRO A 116 -11.58 -9.34 6.45
C PRO A 116 -10.46 -9.87 5.55
N LYS A 117 -10.76 -10.61 4.48
CA LYS A 117 -9.73 -11.10 3.55
C LYS A 117 -8.98 -9.97 2.83
N LEU A 118 -9.62 -8.81 2.67
CA LEU A 118 -9.05 -7.65 1.98
C LEU A 118 -7.80 -7.11 2.69
N TRP A 119 -7.65 -7.34 4.00
CA TRP A 119 -6.42 -6.98 4.72
C TRP A 119 -5.19 -7.71 4.20
N LYS A 120 -5.36 -8.94 3.72
CA LYS A 120 -4.30 -9.73 3.11
C LYS A 120 -4.19 -9.43 1.61
N GLU A 121 -5.31 -9.46 0.89
CA GLU A 121 -5.35 -9.22 -0.56
C GLU A 121 -4.81 -7.83 -0.94
N PHE A 122 -4.93 -6.83 -0.06
CA PHE A 122 -4.36 -5.49 -0.27
C PHE A 122 -2.87 -5.53 -0.65
N TRP A 123 -2.08 -6.40 -0.03
CA TRP A 123 -0.64 -6.44 -0.29
C TRP A 123 -0.32 -6.99 -1.68
N ASP A 124 -1.03 -8.02 -2.14
CA ASP A 124 -0.88 -8.56 -3.50
C ASP A 124 -1.26 -7.49 -4.55
N ILE A 125 -2.28 -6.69 -4.28
CA ILE A 125 -2.72 -5.59 -5.14
C ILE A 125 -1.68 -4.47 -5.16
N PHE A 126 -1.18 -4.09 -3.99
CA PHE A 126 -0.23 -3.00 -3.85
C PHE A 126 1.14 -3.35 -4.45
N GLU A 127 1.60 -4.59 -4.29
CA GLU A 127 2.83 -5.09 -4.91
C GLU A 127 2.76 -5.01 -6.44
N LYS A 128 1.69 -5.54 -7.05
CA LYS A 128 1.48 -5.43 -8.51
C LYS A 128 1.39 -3.98 -9.00
N PHE A 129 0.78 -3.11 -8.20
CA PHE A 129 0.80 -1.68 -8.49
C PHE A 129 2.22 -1.13 -8.51
N LEU A 130 3.06 -1.44 -7.52
CA LEU A 130 4.46 -1.00 -7.51
C LEU A 130 5.25 -1.58 -8.70
N GLU A 131 5.06 -2.86 -9.03
CA GLU A 131 5.68 -3.50 -10.20
C GLU A 131 5.31 -2.80 -11.51
N SER A 132 4.06 -2.32 -11.63
CA SER A 132 3.62 -1.53 -12.79
C SER A 132 4.33 -0.17 -12.92
N ARG A 133 4.92 0.34 -11.82
CA ARG A 133 5.69 1.60 -11.78
C ARG A 133 7.16 1.35 -12.07
N LYS A 134 7.73 0.33 -11.45
CA LYS A 134 9.13 -0.07 -11.56
C LYS A 134 9.26 -1.54 -11.15
N PRO A 135 10.04 -2.37 -11.86
CA PRO A 135 10.32 -3.73 -11.40
C PRO A 135 10.88 -3.73 -9.97
N LEU A 136 10.31 -4.56 -9.12
CA LEU A 136 10.81 -4.77 -7.76
C LEU A 136 12.08 -5.65 -7.82
N THR A 137 13.08 -5.31 -7.03
CA THR A 137 14.31 -6.08 -6.89
C THR A 137 14.26 -6.87 -5.59
N ALA A 138 14.59 -8.16 -5.65
CA ALA A 138 14.71 -9.04 -4.49
C ALA A 138 15.90 -8.69 -3.60
#